data_AF-A0A9W8JQB1-F1
#
_entry.id   AF-A0A9W8JQB1-F1
#
_cell.length_a   1.000
_cell.length_b   1.000
_cell.length_c   1.000
_cell.angle_alpha   90.00
_cell.angle_beta   90.00
_cell.angle_gamma   90.00
#
_symmetry.space_group_name_H-M   'P 1'
#
loop_
_entity.id
_entity.type
_entity.pdbx_description
1 polymer ?
#
loop_
_entity_poly.entity_id
_entity_poly.type
_entity_poly.pdbx_seq_one_letter_code
_entity_poly.pdbx_strand_id
1 'polypeptide(L)'
;MIAKIQGAKRKRDEDEDEDVNMDDAGGSDDPDGAEGWMDVDDDESAPKKRVKTNSGRVINKREPRTNRQMAGLRDEGQFTKANKLRNLGQRPRNMLAKAGESDRAIKVKMPKHLFSGKRKGGKTQRR
;
A
#
# COMPACT_ATOMS: atom_id res chain seq x y z
N MET A 1 -19.20 -25.83 20.46
CA MET A 1 -20.49 -25.41 19.88
C MET A 1 -20.23 -24.20 19.00
N ILE A 2 -20.46 -24.33 17.69
CA ILE A 2 -20.09 -23.34 16.66
C ILE A 2 -21.30 -22.45 16.39
N ALA A 3 -21.23 -21.16 16.74
CA ALA A 3 -22.32 -20.21 16.56
C ALA A 3 -22.38 -19.70 15.10
N LYS A 4 -23.57 -19.82 14.51
CA LYS A 4 -23.94 -19.46 13.15
C LYS A 4 -24.22 -17.95 13.10
N ILE A 5 -23.30 -17.16 12.55
CA ILE A 5 -23.45 -15.71 12.38
C ILE A 5 -24.35 -15.45 11.16
N GLN A 6 -25.62 -15.11 11.40
CA GLN A 6 -26.52 -14.62 10.36
C GLN A 6 -26.14 -13.20 9.96
N GLY A 7 -25.85 -13.00 8.67
CA GLY A 7 -25.54 -11.70 8.09
C GLY A 7 -26.79 -10.81 8.01
N ALA A 8 -26.73 -9.66 8.67
CA ALA A 8 -27.73 -8.60 8.60
C ALA A 8 -27.76 -7.98 7.19
N LYS A 9 -28.92 -8.05 6.53
CA LYS A 9 -29.23 -7.32 5.31
C LYS A 9 -29.27 -5.83 5.64
N ARG A 10 -28.45 -5.02 4.95
CA ARG A 10 -28.58 -3.56 4.93
C ARG A 10 -28.74 -3.14 3.47
N LYS A 11 -29.98 -2.89 3.05
CA LYS A 11 -30.29 -2.03 1.92
C LYS A 11 -30.90 -0.76 2.52
N ARG A 12 -30.34 0.37 2.15
CA ARG A 12 -30.81 1.72 2.45
C ARG A 12 -31.79 2.04 1.32
N ASP A 13 -33.05 2.21 1.64
CA ASP A 13 -34.06 2.75 0.72
C ASP A 13 -34.02 4.27 0.90
N GLU A 14 -33.32 4.94 -0.03
CA GLU A 14 -33.38 6.38 -0.28
C GLU A 14 -33.87 6.50 -1.72
N ASP A 15 -35.18 6.65 -1.89
CA ASP A 15 -35.84 7.16 -3.09
C ASP A 15 -37.08 7.91 -2.51
N GLU A 16 -36.95 9.19 -2.18
CA GLU A 16 -37.09 10.36 -3.06
C GLU A 16 -38.55 10.80 -3.19
N ASP A 17 -38.82 11.96 -2.58
CA ASP A 17 -39.98 12.81 -2.81
C ASP A 17 -40.00 13.21 -4.31
N GLU A 18 -40.83 12.55 -5.12
CA GLU A 18 -41.09 12.92 -6.51
C GLU A 18 -42.58 13.25 -6.74
N ASP A 19 -43.02 14.41 -6.24
CA ASP A 19 -44.25 15.05 -6.71
C ASP A 19 -43.90 15.99 -7.89
N VAL A 20 -43.74 15.40 -9.09
CA VAL A 20 -43.71 16.17 -10.35
C VAL A 20 -44.99 15.89 -11.13
N ASN A 21 -45.88 16.87 -11.06
CA ASN A 21 -47.17 16.91 -11.74
C ASN A 21 -46.97 16.87 -13.28
N MET A 22 -47.48 15.84 -13.96
CA MET A 22 -47.47 15.72 -15.43
C MET A 22 -48.92 15.57 -15.91
N ASP A 23 -49.52 16.70 -16.25
CA ASP A 23 -50.83 16.80 -16.89
C ASP A 23 -50.81 16.24 -18.32
N ASP A 24 -51.93 15.56 -18.65
CA ASP A 24 -52.63 15.54 -19.95
C ASP A 24 -52.23 14.55 -21.08
N ALA A 25 -53.26 13.79 -21.46
CA ALA A 25 -53.59 13.23 -22.79
C ALA A 25 -52.78 12.05 -23.40
N GLY A 26 -53.23 10.83 -23.08
CA GLY A 26 -53.90 9.93 -24.04
C GLY A 26 -53.15 9.34 -25.25
N GLY A 27 -53.00 8.00 -25.26
CA GLY A 27 -52.81 7.20 -26.48
C GLY A 27 -52.00 5.92 -26.26
N SER A 28 -52.68 4.81 -25.98
CA SER A 28 -52.11 3.45 -25.88
C SER A 28 -52.04 2.75 -27.24
N ASP A 29 -51.25 1.66 -27.25
CA ASP A 29 -51.29 0.49 -28.16
C ASP A 29 -50.17 0.39 -29.23
N ASP A 30 -49.09 -0.35 -28.89
CA ASP A 30 -48.52 -1.47 -29.67
C ASP A 30 -47.23 -2.03 -28.99
N PRO A 31 -47.18 -3.30 -28.51
CA PRO A 31 -46.00 -3.87 -27.86
C PRO A 31 -45.35 -5.01 -28.68
N ASP A 32 -44.43 -4.69 -29.61
CA ASP A 32 -43.63 -5.71 -30.33
C ASP A 32 -42.15 -5.30 -30.51
N GLY A 33 -41.51 -4.87 -29.41
CA GLY A 33 -40.08 -4.55 -29.36
C GLY A 33 -39.28 -5.64 -28.66
N ALA A 34 -38.67 -6.54 -29.44
CA ALA A 34 -37.74 -7.56 -28.98
C ALA A 34 -36.73 -7.01 -27.95
N GLU A 35 -36.89 -7.40 -26.69
CA GLU A 35 -35.93 -7.05 -25.65
C GLU A 35 -34.66 -7.88 -25.84
N GLY A 36 -33.72 -7.31 -26.60
CA GLY A 36 -32.31 -7.69 -26.56
C GLY A 36 -31.75 -7.36 -25.18
N TRP A 37 -31.95 -8.25 -24.22
CA TRP A 37 -31.18 -8.30 -22.99
C TRP A 37 -29.75 -8.62 -23.40
N MET A 38 -28.92 -7.59 -23.50
CA MET A 38 -27.49 -7.76 -23.75
C MET A 38 -26.94 -8.66 -22.64
N ASP A 39 -26.65 -9.91 -23.01
CA ASP A 39 -25.94 -10.86 -22.15
C ASP A 39 -24.53 -10.30 -21.96
N VAL A 40 -24.28 -9.71 -20.79
CA VAL A 40 -22.96 -9.23 -20.42
C VAL A 40 -22.14 -10.48 -20.13
N ASP A 41 -21.43 -10.97 -21.14
CA ASP A 41 -20.45 -12.05 -21.02
C ASP A 41 -19.59 -11.80 -19.78
N ASP A 42 -19.73 -12.67 -18.77
CA ASP A 42 -18.95 -12.69 -17.53
C ASP A 42 -17.50 -13.01 -17.90
N ASP A 43 -16.77 -11.96 -18.28
CA ASP A 43 -15.36 -12.01 -18.61
C ASP A 43 -14.61 -12.46 -17.33
N GLU A 44 -14.37 -13.76 -17.19
CA GLU A 44 -13.67 -14.44 -16.08
C GLU A 44 -12.26 -13.86 -15.80
N SER A 45 -11.83 -12.88 -16.59
CA SER A 45 -10.54 -12.19 -16.51
C SER A 45 -10.61 -10.79 -15.89
N ALA A 46 -11.73 -10.37 -15.30
CA ALA A 46 -11.74 -9.12 -14.53
C ALA A 46 -10.79 -9.23 -13.31
N PRO A 47 -9.80 -8.33 -13.12
CA PRO A 47 -8.83 -8.46 -12.05
C PRO A 47 -9.53 -8.29 -10.69
N LYS A 48 -9.71 -9.42 -9.98
CA LYS A 48 -10.33 -9.47 -8.66
C LYS A 48 -9.67 -8.45 -7.74
N LYS A 49 -10.46 -7.45 -7.31
CA LYS A 49 -10.03 -6.36 -6.43
C LYS A 49 -9.34 -6.94 -5.20
N ARG A 50 -8.20 -6.35 -4.80
CA ARG A 50 -7.38 -6.84 -3.69
C ARG A 50 -8.17 -6.81 -2.38
N VAL A 51 -8.65 -7.97 -1.95
CA VAL A 51 -9.33 -8.11 -0.66
C VAL A 51 -8.31 -7.92 0.46
N LYS A 52 -8.59 -6.96 1.35
CA LYS A 52 -7.84 -6.72 2.60
C LYS A 52 -8.62 -7.33 3.75
N THR A 53 -7.92 -7.96 4.69
CA THR A 53 -8.54 -8.43 5.94
C THR A 53 -8.85 -7.24 6.86
N ASN A 54 -9.68 -7.46 7.89
CA ASN A 54 -9.98 -6.45 8.92
C ASN A 54 -8.72 -5.92 9.65
N SER A 55 -7.61 -6.66 9.58
CA SER A 55 -6.29 -6.25 10.08
C SER A 55 -5.44 -5.49 9.06
N GLY A 56 -6.00 -5.12 7.90
CA GLY A 56 -5.30 -4.43 6.81
C GLY A 56 -4.30 -5.29 6.04
N ARG A 57 -4.17 -6.59 6.37
CA ARG A 57 -3.29 -7.52 5.66
C ARG A 57 -3.91 -7.84 4.29
N VAL A 58 -3.11 -7.64 3.24
CA VAL A 58 -3.45 -8.07 1.89
C VAL A 58 -3.38 -9.60 1.85
N ILE A 59 -4.46 -10.23 1.37
CA ILE A 59 -4.60 -11.69 1.31
C ILE A 59 -3.68 -12.27 0.22
N ASN A 60 -3.65 -11.64 -0.96
CA ASN A 60 -2.75 -12.01 -2.07
C ASN A 60 -1.50 -11.12 -2.05
N LYS A 61 -0.48 -11.53 -1.28
CA LYS A 61 0.84 -10.88 -1.32
C LYS A 61 1.61 -11.39 -2.54
N ARG A 62 2.11 -10.47 -3.37
CA ARG A 62 2.99 -10.81 -4.49
C ARG A 62 4.38 -11.13 -3.94
N GLU A 63 4.65 -12.41 -3.70
CA GLU A 63 5.96 -12.88 -3.31
C GLU A 63 6.86 -13.08 -4.55
N PRO A 64 8.18 -12.86 -4.44
CA PRO A 64 9.09 -13.13 -5.54
C PRO A 64 9.05 -14.62 -5.89
N ARG A 65 8.89 -14.95 -7.19
CA ARG A 65 8.80 -16.34 -7.68
C ARG A 65 10.10 -17.13 -7.48
N THR A 66 11.24 -16.44 -7.39
CA THR A 66 12.57 -17.03 -7.23
C THR A 66 13.42 -16.21 -6.28
N ASN A 67 14.41 -16.86 -5.65
CA ASN A 67 15.37 -16.17 -4.78
C ASN A 67 16.36 -15.34 -5.62
N ARG A 68 16.22 -14.01 -5.55
CA ARG A 68 17.09 -13.06 -6.26
C ARG A 68 18.54 -13.09 -5.81
N GLN A 69 18.84 -13.62 -4.62
CA GLN A 69 20.21 -13.71 -4.11
C GLN A 69 21.01 -14.83 -4.76
N MET A 70 20.33 -15.88 -5.23
CA MET A 70 20.94 -16.99 -5.98
C MET A 70 20.91 -16.76 -7.49
N ALA A 71 20.08 -15.82 -7.94
CA ALA A 71 19.94 -15.51 -9.36
C ALA A 71 21.28 -15.01 -9.93
N GLY A 72 21.77 -15.69 -10.97
CA GLY A 72 23.05 -15.36 -11.63
C GLY A 72 24.28 -16.05 -11.01
N LEU A 73 24.11 -16.86 -9.96
CA LEU A 73 25.18 -17.72 -9.43
C LEU A 73 25.02 -19.14 -9.96
N ARG A 74 26.13 -19.80 -10.27
CA ARG A 74 26.13 -21.14 -10.87
C ARG A 74 25.86 -22.23 -9.82
N ASP A 75 26.58 -22.17 -8.70
CA ASP A 75 26.55 -23.19 -7.64
C ASP A 75 26.46 -22.55 -6.24
N GLU A 76 26.08 -23.36 -5.25
CA GLU A 76 26.08 -22.97 -3.83
C GLU A 76 27.47 -22.55 -3.33
N GLY A 77 28.55 -23.13 -3.87
CA GLY A 77 29.92 -22.72 -3.57
C GLY A 77 30.18 -21.25 -3.92
N GLN A 78 29.64 -20.77 -5.04
CA GLN A 78 29.74 -19.35 -5.41
C GLN A 78 28.89 -18.46 -4.51
N PHE A 79 27.72 -18.93 -4.07
CA PHE A 79 26.87 -18.21 -3.11
C PHE A 79 27.55 -18.02 -1.76
N THR A 80 28.18 -19.07 -1.21
CA THR A 80 28.91 -18.95 0.06
C THR A 80 30.10 -17.99 -0.06
N LYS A 81 30.81 -17.99 -1.19
CA LYS A 81 31.90 -17.04 -1.47
C LYS A 81 31.36 -15.61 -1.61
N ALA A 82 30.26 -15.40 -2.31
CA ALA A 82 29.61 -14.09 -2.45
C ALA A 82 29.17 -13.54 -1.09
N ASN A 83 28.59 -14.37 -0.22
CA ASN A 83 28.22 -13.98 1.14
C ASN A 83 29.42 -13.60 2.00
N LYS A 84 30.55 -14.32 1.89
CA LYS A 84 31.79 -13.96 2.59
C LYS A 84 32.31 -12.59 2.13
N LEU A 85 32.31 -12.32 0.82
CA LEU A 85 32.71 -11.02 0.26
C LEU A 85 31.77 -9.89 0.69
N ARG A 86 30.45 -10.13 0.70
CA ARG A 86 29.46 -9.17 1.20
C ARG A 86 29.73 -8.81 2.66
N ASN A 87 29.91 -9.81 3.52
CA ASN A 87 30.16 -9.59 4.95
C ASN A 87 31.49 -8.87 5.19
N LEU A 88 32.51 -9.13 4.37
CA LEU A 88 33.77 -8.39 4.40
C LEU A 88 33.57 -6.90 4.04
N GLY A 89 32.79 -6.62 2.99
CA GLY A 89 32.46 -5.25 2.56
C GLY A 89 31.61 -4.45 3.57
N GLN A 90 30.87 -5.13 4.44
CA GLN A 90 30.06 -4.48 5.50
C GLN A 90 30.88 -4.06 6.73
N ARG A 91 32.05 -4.67 6.96
CA ARG A 91 32.94 -4.37 8.12
C ARG A 91 33.24 -2.87 8.33
N PRO A 92 33.66 -2.08 7.33
CA PRO A 92 33.99 -0.67 7.55
C PRO A 92 32.79 0.15 8.04
N ARG A 93 31.57 -0.16 7.58
CA ARG A 93 30.36 0.54 8.04
C ARG A 93 29.94 0.10 9.44
N ASN A 94 30.09 -1.20 9.74
CA ASN A 94 29.80 -1.73 11.08
C ASN A 94 30.79 -1.19 12.12
N MET A 95 32.05 -0.99 11.75
CA MET A 95 33.05 -0.33 12.60
C MET A 95 32.65 1.11 12.95
N LEU A 96 31.96 1.81 12.04
CA LEU A 96 31.41 3.16 12.26
C LEU A 96 30.01 3.12 12.92
N ALA A 97 29.54 1.96 13.37
CA ALA A 97 28.23 1.72 13.97
C ALA A 97 27.05 2.26 13.15
N LYS A 98 27.13 2.14 11.82
CA LYS A 98 26.02 2.50 10.92
C LYS A 98 24.88 1.50 11.04
N ALA A 99 23.64 1.99 11.01
CA ALA A 99 22.46 1.12 11.09
C ALA A 99 22.30 0.21 9.86
N GLY A 100 22.85 0.63 8.72
CA GLY A 100 22.84 -0.17 7.49
C GLY A 100 23.45 0.58 6.31
N GLU A 101 23.24 0.05 5.12
CA GLU A 101 23.81 0.62 3.89
C GLU A 101 23.18 1.97 3.50
N SER A 102 21.96 2.20 3.97
CA SER A 102 21.18 3.41 3.71
C SER A 102 21.55 4.56 4.65
N ASP A 103 22.17 4.28 5.81
CA ASP A 103 22.54 5.29 6.80
C ASP A 103 23.78 6.07 6.33
N ARG A 104 23.51 7.18 5.65
CA ARG A 104 24.50 8.13 5.14
C ARG A 104 24.42 9.50 5.84
N ALA A 105 23.90 9.55 7.07
CA ALA A 105 23.76 10.81 7.80
C ALA A 105 25.14 11.41 8.17
N ILE A 106 25.35 12.67 7.81
CA ILE A 106 26.55 13.44 8.14
C ILE A 106 26.20 14.41 9.26
N LYS A 107 26.79 14.20 10.44
CA LYS A 107 26.62 15.09 11.59
C LYS A 107 27.65 16.22 11.54
N VAL A 108 27.22 17.43 11.89
CA VAL A 108 28.12 18.58 12.01
C VAL A 108 28.94 18.43 13.30
N LYS A 109 30.26 18.35 13.18
CA LYS A 109 31.17 18.24 14.33
C LYS A 109 31.16 19.50 15.21
N MET A 110 31.19 20.68 14.57
CA MET A 110 31.23 21.98 15.25
C MET A 110 30.04 22.85 14.84
N PRO A 111 28.87 22.72 15.49
CA PRO A 111 27.72 23.54 15.19
C PRO A 111 27.92 25.01 15.60
N LYS A 112 27.59 25.94 14.69
CA LYS A 112 27.82 27.38 14.85
C LYS A 112 27.25 27.97 16.14
N HIS A 113 26.04 27.57 16.55
CA HIS A 113 25.38 28.13 17.73
C HIS A 113 26.07 27.76 19.07
N LEU A 114 26.98 26.78 19.07
CA LEU A 114 27.80 26.45 20.24
C LEU A 114 29.14 27.20 20.25
N PHE A 115 29.75 27.39 19.08
CA PHE A 115 31.13 27.88 18.94
C PHE A 115 31.24 29.34 18.47
N SER A 116 30.12 29.97 18.09
CA SER A 116 30.10 31.34 17.57
C SER A 116 29.30 32.26 18.49
N GLY A 117 29.81 33.47 18.68
CA GLY A 117 29.19 34.49 19.51
C GLY A 117 29.62 34.43 20.98
N LYS A 118 29.43 35.54 21.69
CA LYS A 118 29.67 35.65 23.15
C LYS A 118 28.35 35.97 23.84
N ARG A 119 28.11 35.37 25.00
CA ARG A 119 26.97 35.75 25.86
C ARG A 119 27.14 37.20 26.34
N LYS A 120 26.09 38.00 26.23
CA LYS A 120 26.04 39.40 26.70
C LYS A 120 25.11 39.50 27.91
N GLY A 121 25.11 40.65 28.59
CA GLY A 121 24.12 40.92 29.65
C GLY A 121 22.71 40.98 29.04
N GLY A 122 21.78 40.20 29.58
CA GLY A 122 20.40 40.10 29.10
C GLY A 122 20.03 38.71 28.56
N LYS A 123 19.26 38.67 27.47
CA LYS A 123 18.69 37.44 26.92
C LYS A 123 19.76 36.47 26.42
N THR A 124 19.61 35.21 26.82
CA THR A 124 20.49 34.10 26.44
C THR A 124 19.82 33.17 25.43
N GLN A 125 20.61 32.47 24.60
CA GLN A 125 20.11 31.58 23.55
C GLN A 125 19.64 30.20 24.05
N ARG A 126 20.10 29.79 25.23
CA ARG A 126 19.78 28.50 25.84
C ARG A 126 19.53 28.69 27.32
N ARG A 127 18.64 27.86 27.88
CA ARG A 127 18.28 27.83 29.30
C ARG A 127 19.50 27.49 30.16
#